data_AF-A0AA37RKU4-F1
#
_entry.id   AF-A0AA37RKU4-F1
#
_cell.length_a   1.000
_cell.length_b   1.000
_cell.length_c   1.000
_cell.angle_alpha   90.00
_cell.angle_beta   90.00
_cell.angle_gamma   90.00
#
_symmetry.space_group_name_H-M   'P 1'
#
loop_
_entity.id
_entity.type
_entity.pdbx_description
1 polymer ?
#
loop_
_entity_poly.entity_id
_entity_poly.type
_entity_poly.pdbx_seq_one_letter_code
_entity_poly.pdbx_strand_id
1 'polypeptide(L)'
;MRPRCIVAALLLTVATVVSSCGASVTDPHVAGVEQPVVSNAADIAFARNMIPHHQQAVVLAAMVPARTTNPDLRVMAAHIGADQHAEILTMNLLLEQWHAPADPDRGAMASHEDMAMMGMVDGAPSIDSPRSTAPPSTRCGSSR
;
A
#
# COMPACT_ATOMS: atom_id res chain seq x y z
N MET A 1 -53.13 33.85 34.78
CA MET A 1 -52.12 33.76 35.86
C MET A 1 -50.73 33.59 35.24
N ARG A 2 -49.84 34.56 35.43
CA ARG A 2 -48.38 34.37 35.46
C ARG A 2 -47.98 34.86 36.85
N PRO A 3 -47.15 34.13 37.62
CA PRO A 3 -45.71 34.40 37.52
C PRO A 3 -44.78 33.20 37.82
N ARG A 4 -43.53 33.44 37.45
CA ARG A 4 -42.29 32.69 37.65
C ARG A 4 -41.95 32.58 39.15
N CYS A 5 -41.18 31.55 39.55
CA CYS A 5 -40.14 31.55 40.61
C CYS A 5 -40.01 30.17 41.27
N ILE A 6 -39.11 29.31 40.78
CA ILE A 6 -38.30 28.46 41.65
C ILE A 6 -36.88 28.54 41.11
N VAL A 7 -36.07 29.36 41.78
CA VAL A 7 -34.61 29.47 41.64
C VAL A 7 -34.01 28.78 42.87
N ALA A 8 -32.82 28.16 42.66
CA ALA A 8 -31.87 27.64 43.65
C ALA A 8 -32.20 26.26 44.26
N ALA A 9 -31.29 25.32 44.46
CA ALA A 9 -29.88 25.14 44.10
C ALA A 9 -29.47 23.72 44.54
N LEU A 10 -28.73 22.97 43.72
CA LEU A 10 -27.72 21.98 44.15
C LEU A 10 -26.94 21.56 42.87
N LEU A 11 -25.86 22.26 42.52
CA LEU A 11 -24.48 21.91 42.91
C LEU A 11 -24.14 20.42 42.65
N LEU A 12 -23.79 20.10 41.40
CA LEU A 12 -22.63 19.23 41.17
C LEU A 12 -21.76 19.83 40.07
N THR A 13 -20.72 20.47 40.55
CA THR A 13 -19.57 21.00 39.83
C THR A 13 -18.90 19.92 38.98
N VAL A 14 -18.94 20.06 37.66
CA VAL A 14 -17.87 19.58 36.78
C VAL A 14 -17.37 20.78 35.97
N ALA A 15 -16.79 21.73 36.69
CA ALA A 15 -15.82 22.66 36.14
C ALA A 15 -14.44 22.01 36.31
N THR A 16 -14.15 20.97 35.52
CA THR A 16 -12.78 20.49 35.35
C THR A 16 -12.13 21.33 34.26
N VAL A 17 -11.60 22.47 34.69
CA VAL A 17 -10.42 23.21 34.21
C VAL A 17 -10.05 22.96 32.74
N VAL A 18 -10.43 23.87 31.84
CA VAL A 18 -9.65 24.07 30.62
C VAL A 18 -8.36 24.75 31.07
N SER A 19 -7.28 23.95 31.22
CA SER A 19 -5.96 24.49 31.48
C SER A 19 -5.42 25.07 30.18
N SER A 20 -5.90 26.28 29.88
CA SER A 20 -5.31 27.20 28.92
C SER A 20 -4.00 27.72 29.50
N CYS A 21 -2.94 26.91 29.44
CA CYS A 21 -1.59 27.43 29.49
C CYS A 21 -1.19 27.83 28.07
N GLY A 22 -1.55 29.06 27.70
CA GLY A 22 -0.82 29.79 26.67
C GLY A 22 0.56 30.13 27.21
N ALA A 23 1.48 29.18 27.15
CA ALA A 23 2.90 29.48 27.08
C ALA A 23 3.23 29.49 25.59
N SER A 24 3.25 30.68 25.00
CA SER A 24 4.03 30.90 23.79
C SER A 24 5.50 30.71 24.18
N VAL A 25 5.94 29.46 24.24
CA VAL A 25 7.35 29.15 24.13
C VAL A 25 7.67 29.40 22.66
N THR A 26 8.06 30.63 22.36
CA THR A 26 8.88 30.89 21.20
C THR A 26 10.22 30.23 21.49
N ASP A 27 10.29 28.91 21.31
CA ASP A 27 11.56 28.23 21.14
C ASP A 27 12.16 28.82 19.85
N PRO A 28 13.33 29.46 19.89
CA PRO A 28 14.04 29.84 18.67
C PRO A 28 14.55 28.60 17.90
N HIS A 29 14.21 27.39 18.36
CA HIS A 29 14.55 26.10 17.78
C HIS A 29 13.35 25.41 17.13
N VAL A 30 12.45 26.17 16.49
CA VAL A 30 11.77 25.66 15.29
C VAL A 30 12.08 26.61 14.14
N ALA A 31 13.36 26.95 13.99
CA ALA A 31 13.88 26.97 12.63
C ALA A 31 13.63 25.55 12.12
N GLY A 32 12.69 25.40 11.19
CA GLY A 32 12.51 24.15 10.46
C GLY A 32 13.88 23.78 9.92
N VAL A 33 14.55 22.86 10.61
CA VAL A 33 15.74 22.26 10.08
C VAL A 33 15.19 21.38 8.97
N GLU A 34 15.21 21.91 7.75
CA GLU A 34 15.21 21.05 6.58
C GLU A 34 16.49 20.23 6.70
N GLN A 35 16.39 19.14 7.46
CA GLN A 35 17.40 18.11 7.46
C GLN A 35 17.50 17.67 6.01
N PRO A 36 18.69 17.71 5.40
CA PRO A 36 18.86 17.19 4.05
C PRO A 36 18.24 15.79 4.03
N VAL A 37 17.37 15.51 3.07
CA VAL A 37 16.86 14.15 2.90
C VAL A 37 18.04 13.32 2.38
N VAL A 38 18.85 12.82 3.29
CA VAL A 38 20.03 12.01 2.98
C VAL A 38 19.53 10.62 2.66
N SER A 39 19.64 10.22 1.40
CA SER A 39 19.53 8.83 0.98
C SER A 39 20.90 8.19 0.82
N ASN A 40 20.94 6.87 0.99
CA ASN A 40 22.06 6.05 0.55
C ASN A 40 21.67 5.23 -0.69
N ALA A 41 22.64 4.51 -1.27
CA ALA A 41 22.40 3.70 -2.47
C ALA A 41 21.34 2.59 -2.26
N ALA A 42 21.22 2.05 -1.05
CA ALA A 42 20.22 1.04 -0.73
C ALA A 42 18.80 1.62 -0.72
N ASP A 43 18.61 2.85 -0.23
CA ASP A 43 17.29 3.51 -0.23
C ASP A 43 16.80 3.76 -1.67
N ILE A 44 17.69 4.22 -2.55
CA ILE A 44 17.39 4.42 -3.98
C ILE A 44 17.06 3.09 -4.65
N ALA A 45 17.86 2.04 -4.41
CA ALA A 45 17.62 0.72 -4.97
C ALA A 45 16.30 0.12 -4.46
N PHE A 46 15.99 0.29 -3.18
CA PHE A 46 14.73 -0.14 -2.59
C PHE A 46 13.55 0.53 -3.30
N ALA A 47 13.53 1.86 -3.40
CA ALA A 47 12.44 2.59 -4.03
C ALA A 47 12.27 2.21 -5.51
N ARG A 48 13.37 2.12 -6.27
CA ARG A 48 13.33 1.70 -7.69
C ARG A 48 12.78 0.29 -7.89
N ASN A 49 13.11 -0.64 -7.01
CA ASN A 49 12.63 -2.02 -7.10
C ASN A 49 11.20 -2.18 -6.55
N MET A 50 10.81 -1.39 -5.55
CA MET A 50 9.50 -1.47 -4.95
C MET A 50 8.41 -0.83 -5.81
N ILE A 51 8.70 0.21 -6.59
CA ILE A 51 7.70 0.77 -7.51
C ILE A 51 7.08 -0.30 -8.45
N PRO A 52 7.84 -1.08 -9.24
CA PRO A 52 7.25 -2.12 -10.10
C PRO A 52 6.64 -3.27 -9.30
N HIS A 53 7.20 -3.63 -8.14
CA HIS A 53 6.60 -4.62 -7.25
C HIS A 53 5.21 -4.19 -6.75
N HIS A 54 5.05 -2.93 -6.35
CA HIS A 54 3.76 -2.37 -5.95
C HIS A 54 2.79 -2.25 -7.12
N GLN A 55 3.26 -1.92 -8.33
CA GLN A 55 2.43 -1.89 -9.54
C GLN A 55 1.81 -3.26 -9.83
N GLN A 56 2.56 -4.35 -9.63
CA GLN A 56 2.02 -5.71 -9.75
C GLN A 56 0.88 -5.94 -8.76
N ALA A 57 1.03 -5.51 -7.50
CA ALA A 57 -0.01 -5.63 -6.48
C ALA A 57 -1.29 -4.84 -6.84
N VAL A 58 -1.16 -3.64 -7.41
CA VAL A 58 -2.28 -2.84 -7.90
C VAL A 58 -3.03 -3.57 -9.02
N VAL A 59 -2.31 -4.16 -9.98
CA VAL A 59 -2.92 -4.94 -11.06
C VAL A 59 -3.67 -6.16 -10.50
N LEU A 60 -3.09 -6.87 -9.53
CA LEU A 60 -3.75 -8.01 -8.88
C LEU A 60 -5.03 -7.58 -8.13
N ALA A 61 -4.96 -6.50 -7.36
CA ALA A 61 -6.09 -5.94 -6.63
C ALA A 61 -7.25 -5.55 -7.56
N ALA A 62 -6.95 -4.93 -8.70
CA ALA A 62 -7.95 -4.52 -9.69
C ALA A 62 -8.72 -5.70 -10.32
N MET A 63 -8.16 -6.91 -10.32
CA MET A 63 -8.82 -8.09 -10.87
C MET A 63 -9.80 -8.76 -9.90
N VAL A 64 -9.72 -8.47 -8.60
CA VAL A 64 -10.53 -9.14 -7.56
C VAL A 64 -12.04 -8.97 -7.77
N PRO A 65 -12.60 -7.79 -8.10
CA PRO A 65 -14.04 -7.62 -8.25
C PRO A 65 -14.67 -8.51 -9.33
N ALA A 66 -13.90 -8.93 -10.34
CA ALA A 66 -14.37 -9.82 -11.41
C ALA A 66 -14.23 -11.31 -11.06
N ARG A 67 -13.54 -11.66 -9.96
CA ARG A 67 -13.18 -13.04 -9.61
C ARG A 67 -13.82 -13.55 -8.33
N THR A 68 -14.50 -12.69 -7.57
CA THR A 68 -15.19 -13.09 -6.34
C THR A 68 -16.41 -12.21 -6.08
N THR A 69 -17.41 -12.81 -5.42
CA THR A 69 -18.59 -12.11 -4.88
C THR A 69 -18.47 -11.84 -3.37
N ASN A 70 -17.41 -12.32 -2.72
CA ASN A 70 -17.20 -12.10 -1.28
C ASN A 70 -16.92 -10.60 -1.02
N PRO A 71 -17.75 -9.92 -0.20
CA PRO A 71 -17.62 -8.49 0.05
C PRO A 71 -16.32 -8.13 0.79
N ASP A 72 -15.89 -8.94 1.75
CA ASP A 72 -14.69 -8.69 2.56
C ASP A 72 -13.43 -8.73 1.71
N LEU A 73 -13.34 -9.69 0.78
CA LEU A 73 -12.22 -9.78 -0.15
C LEU A 73 -12.17 -8.60 -1.12
N ARG A 74 -13.33 -8.07 -1.54
CA ARG A 74 -13.40 -6.89 -2.42
C ARG A 74 -12.97 -5.62 -1.68
N VAL A 75 -13.38 -5.46 -0.43
CA VAL A 75 -12.94 -4.35 0.43
C VAL A 75 -11.45 -4.42 0.67
N MET A 76 -10.93 -5.59 1.04
CA MET A 76 -9.50 -5.81 1.24
C MET A 76 -8.69 -5.47 -0.02
N ALA A 77 -9.14 -5.93 -1.20
CA ALA A 77 -8.47 -5.62 -2.46
C ALA A 77 -8.48 -4.10 -2.76
N ALA A 78 -9.58 -3.41 -2.47
CA ALA A 78 -9.66 -1.96 -2.64
C ALA A 78 -8.65 -1.22 -1.75
N HIS A 79 -8.50 -1.63 -0.48
CA HIS A 79 -7.50 -1.07 0.42
C HIS A 79 -6.08 -1.33 -0.06
N ILE A 80 -5.75 -2.59 -0.41
CA ILE A 80 -4.44 -2.93 -0.97
C ILE A 80 -4.15 -2.08 -2.20
N GLY A 81 -5.09 -1.96 -3.14
CA GLY A 81 -4.89 -1.15 -4.34
C GLY A 81 -4.61 0.33 -4.03
N ALA A 82 -5.34 0.90 -3.06
CA ALA A 82 -5.18 2.29 -2.65
C ALA A 82 -3.84 2.54 -1.93
N ASP A 83 -3.48 1.69 -0.97
CA ASP A 83 -2.27 1.82 -0.16
C ASP A 83 -1.03 1.65 -1.06
N GLN A 84 -1.01 0.62 -1.92
CA GLN A 84 0.11 0.38 -2.83
C GLN A 84 0.28 1.54 -3.83
N HIS A 85 -0.81 2.17 -4.27
CA HIS A 85 -0.74 3.35 -5.14
C HIS A 85 -0.17 4.57 -4.39
N ALA A 86 -0.58 4.80 -3.15
CA ALA A 86 -0.05 5.89 -2.32
C ALA A 86 1.47 5.72 -2.04
N GLU A 87 1.91 4.49 -1.82
CA GLU A 87 3.33 4.18 -1.62
C GLU A 87 4.15 4.35 -2.90
N ILE A 88 3.60 4.01 -4.08
CA ILE A 88 4.23 4.34 -5.38
C ILE A 88 4.46 5.85 -5.51
N LEU A 89 3.46 6.67 -5.18
CA LEU A 89 3.60 8.13 -5.24
C LEU A 89 4.67 8.62 -4.27
N THR A 90 4.69 8.09 -3.05
CA THR A 90 5.70 8.42 -2.04
C THR A 90 7.11 8.10 -2.52
N MET A 91 7.33 6.88 -3.06
CA MET A 91 8.63 6.47 -3.56
C MET A 91 9.10 7.29 -4.76
N ASN A 92 8.20 7.66 -5.67
CA ASN A 92 8.53 8.57 -6.78
C ASN A 92 8.98 9.95 -6.27
N LEU A 93 8.23 10.52 -5.32
CA LEU A 93 8.58 11.81 -4.71
C LEU A 93 9.93 11.76 -3.98
N LEU A 94 10.25 10.65 -3.30
CA LEU A 94 11.55 10.45 -2.65
C LEU A 94 12.68 10.38 -3.68
N LEU A 95 12.50 9.62 -4.77
CA LEU A 95 13.48 9.52 -5.86
C LEU A 95 13.72 10.86 -6.56
N GLU A 96 12.68 11.69 -6.72
CA GLU A 96 12.80 13.06 -7.22
C GLU A 96 13.62 13.94 -6.27
N GLN A 97 13.31 13.91 -4.97
CA GLN A 97 14.05 14.65 -3.94
C GLN A 97 15.53 14.24 -3.85
N TRP A 98 15.85 12.98 -4.14
CA TRP A 98 17.21 12.45 -4.16
C TRP A 98 17.94 12.64 -5.49
N HIS A 99 17.32 13.32 -6.47
CA HIS A 99 17.85 13.47 -7.83
C HIS A 99 18.22 12.13 -8.50
N ALA A 100 17.46 11.07 -8.19
CA ALA A 100 17.69 9.71 -8.65
C ALA A 100 16.38 9.11 -9.20
N PRO A 101 15.84 9.62 -10.32
CA PRO A 101 14.51 9.22 -10.80
C PRO A 101 14.40 7.71 -11.02
N ALA A 102 13.17 7.19 -10.94
CA ALA A 102 12.85 5.76 -11.05
C ALA A 102 13.30 5.14 -12.37
N ASP A 103 13.34 5.94 -13.43
CA ASP A 103 13.80 5.59 -14.77
C ASP A 103 15.05 6.43 -15.10
N PRO A 104 16.26 5.88 -14.90
CA PRO A 104 17.50 6.60 -15.20
C PRO A 104 17.70 6.82 -16.71
N ASP A 105 17.06 6.01 -17.56
CA ASP A 105 17.25 6.01 -19.02
C ASP A 105 16.39 7.06 -19.74
N ARG A 106 15.38 7.63 -19.06
CA ARG A 106 14.69 8.83 -19.58
C ARG A 106 15.57 10.08 -19.65
N GLY A 107 16.74 10.08 -19.00
CA GLY A 107 17.71 11.18 -19.04
C GLY A 107 19.09 10.82 -19.62
N ALA A 108 19.41 9.54 -19.78
CA ALA A 108 20.72 9.08 -20.22
C ALA A 108 20.59 8.14 -21.42
N MET A 109 21.22 8.50 -22.53
CA MET A 109 21.40 7.62 -23.68
C MET A 109 22.24 6.39 -23.27
N ALA A 110 21.55 5.29 -23.00
CA ALA A 110 21.94 3.88 -23.02
C ALA A 110 23.43 3.52 -22.80
N SER A 111 23.74 2.95 -21.63
CA SER A 111 24.84 1.99 -21.48
C SER A 111 24.28 0.59 -21.17
N HIS A 112 24.79 -0.38 -21.90
CA HIS A 112 24.13 -1.65 -22.24
C HIS A 112 24.42 -2.77 -21.23
N GLU A 113 24.07 -2.62 -19.94
CA GLU A 113 24.54 -3.56 -18.90
C GLU A 113 23.44 -4.16 -18.00
N ASP A 114 22.21 -3.62 -17.93
CA ASP A 114 21.24 -4.01 -16.87
C ASP A 114 19.98 -4.77 -17.34
N MET A 115 20.00 -5.35 -18.54
CA MET A 115 18.88 -6.16 -19.08
C MET A 115 18.94 -7.65 -18.68
N ALA A 116 19.52 -7.99 -17.52
CA ALA A 116 19.79 -9.39 -17.15
C ALA A 116 18.75 -10.06 -16.24
N MET A 117 17.69 -9.36 -15.77
CA MET A 117 16.64 -9.99 -14.94
C MET A 117 15.21 -9.86 -15.49
N MET A 118 15.04 -9.27 -16.69
CA MET A 118 13.80 -9.32 -17.48
C MET A 118 13.92 -10.43 -18.52
N GLY A 119 13.63 -11.68 -18.16
CA GLY A 119 13.63 -12.77 -19.15
C GLY A 119 13.76 -14.20 -18.62
N MET A 120 12.85 -14.64 -17.74
CA MET A 120 12.62 -16.08 -17.51
C MET A 120 11.12 -16.41 -17.46
N VAL A 121 10.36 -16.00 -18.47
CA VAL A 121 9.03 -16.60 -18.72
C VAL A 121 8.78 -17.02 -20.18
N ASP A 122 9.64 -16.69 -21.14
CA ASP A 122 9.42 -17.04 -22.56
C ASP A 122 10.03 -18.39 -22.98
N GLY A 123 10.28 -19.29 -22.03
CA GLY A 123 11.02 -20.54 -22.29
C GLY A 123 10.51 -21.78 -21.57
N ALA A 124 9.28 -21.80 -21.04
CA ALA A 124 8.68 -23.04 -20.59
C ALA A 124 8.22 -23.84 -21.83
N PRO A 125 8.85 -24.98 -22.17
CA PRO A 125 8.34 -25.84 -23.22
C PRO A 125 6.93 -26.26 -22.84
N SER A 126 6.02 -26.10 -23.80
CA SER A 126 4.68 -26.64 -23.75
C SER A 126 4.78 -28.13 -23.41
N ILE A 127 4.49 -28.49 -22.16
CA ILE A 127 4.18 -29.88 -21.83
C ILE A 127 2.81 -30.14 -22.44
N ASP A 128 2.83 -30.48 -23.73
CA ASP A 128 1.83 -31.36 -24.30
C ASP A 128 1.99 -32.70 -23.59
N SER A 129 1.04 -33.03 -22.73
CA SER A 129 0.89 -34.40 -22.21
C SER A 129 -0.53 -34.87 -22.46
N PRO A 130 -0.67 -36.04 -23.10
CA PRO A 130 -1.91 -36.46 -23.74
C PRO A 130 -2.99 -36.79 -22.72
N ARG A 131 -4.23 -36.48 -23.12
CA ARG A 131 -5.49 -36.98 -22.58
C ARG A 131 -5.34 -38.47 -22.19
N SER A 132 -5.14 -38.73 -20.90
CA SER A 132 -5.22 -40.06 -20.32
C SER A 132 -6.65 -40.56 -20.47
N THR A 133 -6.85 -41.46 -21.43
CA THR A 133 -8.04 -42.30 -21.54
C THR A 133 -8.13 -43.16 -20.28
N ALA A 134 -9.10 -42.84 -19.43
CA ALA A 134 -9.47 -43.69 -18.30
C ALA A 134 -9.91 -45.08 -18.80
N PRO A 135 -9.39 -46.19 -18.25
CA PRO A 135 -9.99 -47.51 -18.47
C PRO A 135 -11.30 -47.66 -17.65
N PRO A 136 -12.23 -48.53 -18.08
CA PRO A 136 -13.58 -48.59 -17.54
C PRO A 136 -13.63 -49.08 -16.08
N SER A 137 -14.54 -48.47 -15.33
CA SER A 137 -14.89 -48.77 -13.95
C SER A 137 -15.32 -50.23 -13.77
N THR A 138 -14.50 -51.04 -13.10
CA THR A 138 -14.94 -52.33 -12.56
C THR A 138 -15.63 -52.12 -11.22
N ARG A 139 -16.95 -52.18 -11.28
CA ARG A 139 -17.89 -52.31 -10.17
C ARG A 139 -17.53 -53.53 -9.31
N CYS A 140 -17.11 -53.31 -8.07
CA CYS A 140 -17.21 -54.30 -6.99
C CYS A 140 -18.21 -53.72 -6.00
N GLY A 141 -19.46 -54.18 -5.88
CA GLY A 141 -19.84 -55.57 -5.73
C GLY A 141 -20.19 -55.81 -4.26
N SER A 142 -21.30 -55.21 -3.81
CA SER A 142 -21.96 -55.51 -2.53
C SER A 142 -22.22 -57.01 -2.41
N SER A 143 -21.76 -57.63 -1.32
CA SER A 143 -22.37 -58.83 -0.76
C SER A 143 -21.98 -59.02 0.71
N ARG A 144 -23.00 -58.83 1.54
CA ARG A 144 -23.18 -59.27 2.94
C ARG A 144 -22.49 -58.46 4.03
#